data_AF-E9CQH1-F1
#
_entry.id   AF-E9CQH1-F1
#
_cell.length_a   1.000
_cell.length_b   1.000
_cell.length_c   1.000
_cell.angle_alpha   90.00
_cell.angle_beta   90.00
_cell.angle_gamma   90.00
#
_symmetry.space_group_name_H-M   'P 1'
#
loop_
_entity.id
_entity.type
_entity.pdbx_description
1 polymer ?
#
loop_
_entity_poly.entity_id
_entity_poly.type
_entity_poly.pdbx_seq_one_letter_code
_entity_poly.pdbx_strand_id
1 'polypeptide(L)'
;MILNTLPQPDADIARFVRVTQAEDGMIDIFIADNYREDFKVQHFVSRVQKAFPGRTRWAGLSLDEIANVAIPLSSDAPAHSVNQQRVLSYFRKAIALSASDVHFTVGRDGGEFCYVEA
;
A
#
# COMPACT_ATOMS: atom_id res chain seq x y z
N MET A 1 -14.31 -29.09 2.88
CA MET A 1 -14.34 -27.62 2.72
C MET A 1 -13.11 -27.22 1.92
N ILE A 2 -13.28 -26.81 0.66
CA ILE A 2 -12.16 -26.32 -0.15
C ILE A 2 -11.93 -24.87 0.30
N LEU A 3 -10.80 -24.62 0.97
CA LEU A 3 -10.28 -23.26 1.17
C LEU A 3 -10.03 -22.68 -0.22
N ASN A 4 -10.97 -21.88 -0.74
CA ASN A 4 -10.78 -21.16 -1.99
C ASN A 4 -9.76 -20.04 -1.71
N THR A 5 -8.47 -20.38 -1.78
CA THR A 5 -7.39 -19.41 -1.67
C THR A 5 -7.50 -18.44 -2.85
N LEU A 6 -7.70 -17.15 -2.57
CA LEU A 6 -7.69 -16.12 -3.59
C LEU A 6 -6.37 -16.18 -4.38
N PRO A 7 -6.41 -15.99 -5.71
CA PRO A 7 -5.21 -16.04 -6.52
C PRO A 7 -4.25 -14.92 -6.09
N GLN A 8 -3.01 -15.31 -5.78
CA GLN A 8 -2.00 -14.36 -5.34
C GLN A 8 -1.10 -13.92 -6.50
N PRO A 9 -0.78 -12.62 -6.59
CA PRO A 9 0.18 -12.12 -7.56
C PRO A 9 1.59 -12.65 -7.25
N ASP A 10 2.40 -12.78 -8.30
CA ASP A 10 3.81 -13.15 -8.18
C ASP A 10 4.59 -12.03 -7.46
N ALA A 11 5.67 -12.36 -6.76
CA ALA A 11 6.35 -11.45 -5.83
C ALA A 11 6.84 -10.12 -6.46
N ASP A 12 7.13 -10.13 -7.76
CA ASP A 12 7.59 -8.98 -8.52
C ASP A 12 6.46 -7.98 -8.84
N ILE A 13 5.22 -8.45 -9.00
CA ILE A 13 4.03 -7.62 -9.23
C ILE A 13 3.15 -7.46 -7.98
N ALA A 14 3.47 -8.16 -6.89
CA ALA A 14 2.73 -8.16 -5.64
C ALA A 14 2.67 -6.81 -4.93
N ARG A 15 3.33 -5.75 -5.41
CA ARG A 15 3.16 -4.38 -4.90
C ARG A 15 2.19 -3.53 -5.74
N PHE A 16 1.87 -3.99 -6.95
CA PHE A 16 1.09 -3.24 -7.94
C PHE A 16 -0.30 -3.84 -8.16
N VAL A 17 -0.54 -5.06 -7.67
CA VAL A 17 -1.81 -5.76 -7.83
C VAL A 17 -2.31 -6.26 -6.48
N ARG A 18 -3.60 -6.08 -6.22
CA ARG A 18 -4.31 -6.67 -5.07
C ARG A 18 -5.50 -7.46 -5.58
N VAL A 19 -5.79 -8.55 -4.91
CA VAL A 19 -6.98 -9.37 -5.17
C VAL A 19 -7.77 -9.53 -3.88
N THR A 20 -9.03 -9.13 -3.90
CA THR A 20 -9.96 -9.32 -2.77
C THR A 20 -11.21 -10.06 -3.25
N GLN A 21 -11.96 -10.60 -2.30
CA GLN A 21 -13.29 -11.15 -2.56
C GLN A 21 -14.32 -10.21 -1.95
N ALA A 22 -15.27 -9.78 -2.75
CA ALA A 22 -16.39 -8.99 -2.26
C ALA A 22 -17.54 -9.86 -1.73
N GLU A 23 -18.45 -9.23 -1.01
CA GLU A 23 -19.62 -9.88 -0.38
C GLU A 23 -20.56 -10.52 -1.40
N ASP A 24 -20.64 -9.96 -2.61
CA ASP A 24 -21.39 -10.52 -3.75
C ASP A 24 -20.72 -11.75 -4.38
N GLY A 25 -19.57 -12.19 -3.85
CA GLY A 25 -18.82 -13.33 -4.34
C GLY A 25 -18.04 -13.06 -5.62
N MET A 26 -17.92 -11.79 -6.04
CA MET A 26 -17.03 -11.34 -7.11
C MET A 26 -15.59 -11.22 -6.59
N ILE A 27 -14.65 -11.38 -7.51
CA ILE A 27 -13.22 -11.17 -7.28
C ILE A 27 -12.83 -9.80 -7.81
N ASP A 28 -12.29 -8.98 -6.92
CA ASP A 28 -11.86 -7.61 -7.21
C ASP A 28 -10.37 -7.59 -7.42
N ILE A 29 -9.95 -7.12 -8.59
CA ILE A 29 -8.54 -7.00 -8.96
C ILE A 29 -8.20 -5.52 -9.04
N PHE A 30 -7.47 -5.02 -8.06
CA PHE A 30 -7.01 -3.63 -8.04
C PHE A 30 -5.61 -3.54 -8.60
N ILE A 31 -5.37 -2.61 -9.52
CA ILE A 31 -4.13 -2.51 -10.29
C ILE A 31 -3.60 -1.08 -10.22
N ALA A 32 -2.30 -0.92 -10.02
CA ALA A 32 -1.68 0.40 -9.98
C ALA A 32 -1.77 1.03 -11.36
N ASP A 33 -2.28 2.26 -11.46
CA ASP A 33 -2.52 2.93 -12.74
C ASP A 33 -1.26 2.92 -13.62
N ASN A 34 -0.10 3.22 -13.02
CA ASN A 34 1.19 3.25 -13.70
C ASN A 34 1.70 1.87 -14.18
N TYR A 35 1.05 0.78 -13.80
CA TYR A 35 1.44 -0.60 -14.10
C TYR A 35 0.33 -1.42 -14.77
N ARG A 36 -0.79 -0.79 -15.13
CA ARG A 36 -1.91 -1.46 -15.81
C ARG A 36 -1.51 -2.08 -17.15
N GLU A 37 -0.56 -1.45 -17.84
CA GLU A 37 -0.06 -1.91 -19.14
C GLU A 37 1.15 -2.84 -19.03
N ASP A 38 1.64 -3.11 -17.81
CA ASP A 38 2.74 -4.04 -17.61
C ASP A 38 2.32 -5.46 -18.01
N PHE A 39 3.17 -6.12 -18.80
CA PHE A 39 2.89 -7.45 -19.33
C PHE A 39 2.63 -8.50 -18.24
N LYS A 40 3.39 -8.47 -17.13
CA LYS A 40 3.23 -9.45 -16.05
C LYS A 40 1.94 -9.22 -15.30
N VAL A 41 1.57 -7.96 -15.08
CA VAL A 41 0.28 -7.56 -14.51
C VAL A 41 -0.87 -8.05 -15.39
N GLN A 42 -0.86 -7.77 -16.69
CA GLN A 42 -1.89 -8.22 -17.63
C GLN A 42 -1.99 -9.75 -17.70
N HIS A 43 -0.85 -10.43 -17.71
CA HIS A 43 -0.79 -11.89 -17.71
C HIS A 43 -1.43 -12.47 -16.43
N PHE A 44 -1.14 -11.87 -15.27
CA PHE A 44 -1.80 -12.25 -14.02
C PHE A 44 -3.31 -12.01 -14.05
N VAL A 45 -3.77 -10.83 -14.47
CA VAL A 45 -5.20 -10.52 -14.57
C VAL A 45 -5.92 -11.51 -15.48
N SER A 46 -5.35 -11.81 -16.65
CA SER A 46 -5.92 -12.80 -17.59
C SER A 46 -6.01 -14.20 -16.98
N ARG A 47 -4.97 -14.63 -16.23
CA ARG A 47 -4.96 -15.90 -15.52
C ARG A 47 -6.11 -15.98 -14.50
N VAL A 48 -6.32 -14.92 -13.72
CA VAL A 48 -7.42 -14.83 -12.75
C VAL A 48 -8.77 -14.87 -13.44
N GLN A 49 -8.97 -14.09 -14.51
CA GLN A 49 -10.21 -14.07 -15.28
C GLN A 49 -10.56 -15.44 -15.90
N LYS A 50 -9.55 -16.18 -16.38
CA LYS A 50 -9.73 -17.55 -16.89
C LYS A 50 -10.11 -18.55 -15.79
N ALA A 51 -9.56 -18.39 -14.59
CA ALA A 51 -9.89 -19.24 -13.45
C ALA A 51 -11.28 -18.95 -12.88
N PHE A 52 -11.77 -17.72 -13.02
CA PHE A 52 -13.05 -17.24 -12.47
C PHE A 52 -13.90 -16.52 -13.53
N PRO A 53 -14.36 -17.23 -14.58
CA PRO A 53 -15.07 -16.63 -15.70
C PRO A 53 -16.38 -15.98 -15.25
N GLY A 54 -16.59 -14.72 -15.64
CA GLY A 54 -17.78 -13.95 -15.28
C GLY A 54 -17.88 -13.52 -13.81
N ARG A 55 -16.86 -13.81 -13.00
CA ARG A 55 -16.83 -13.53 -11.56
C ARG A 55 -15.71 -12.58 -11.14
N THR A 56 -15.23 -11.76 -12.06
CA THR A 56 -14.11 -10.84 -11.84
C THR A 56 -14.48 -9.43 -12.26
N ARG A 57 -13.99 -8.45 -11.51
CA ARG A 57 -13.95 -7.04 -11.90
C ARG A 57 -12.57 -6.48 -11.58
N TRP A 58 -12.18 -5.43 -12.29
CA TRP A 58 -10.89 -4.78 -12.03
C TRP A 58 -11.03 -3.26 -12.05
N ALA A 59 -10.19 -2.59 -11.28
CA ALA A 59 -10.13 -1.14 -11.19
C ALA A 59 -8.67 -0.66 -11.12
N GLY A 60 -8.42 0.50 -11.73
CA GLY A 60 -7.18 1.24 -11.56
C GLY A 60 -7.21 2.05 -10.27
N LEU A 61 -6.09 2.10 -9.56
CA LEU A 61 -5.90 2.87 -8.34
C LEU A 61 -4.50 3.47 -8.32
N SER A 62 -4.29 4.51 -7.52
CA SER A 62 -2.94 5.00 -7.24
C SER A 62 -2.13 3.99 -6.42
N LEU A 63 -0.80 4.15 -6.39
CA LEU A 63 0.06 3.27 -5.62
C LEU A 63 -0.21 3.33 -4.10
N ASP A 64 -0.53 4.52 -3.59
CA ASP A 64 -0.89 4.71 -2.18
C ASP A 64 -2.25 4.09 -1.86
N GLU A 65 -3.24 4.21 -2.75
CA GLU A 65 -4.53 3.54 -2.57
C GLU A 65 -4.38 2.02 -2.52
N ILE A 66 -3.58 1.43 -3.41
CA ILE A 66 -3.33 -0.02 -3.45
C ILE A 66 -2.64 -0.56 -2.21
N ALA A 67 -1.73 0.23 -1.63
CA ALA A 67 -1.11 -0.13 -0.36
C ALA A 67 -2.16 -0.24 0.76
N ASN A 68 -3.26 0.51 0.66
CA ASN A 68 -4.35 0.54 1.63
C ASN A 68 -5.51 -0.42 1.28
N VAL A 69 -5.57 -0.96 0.06
CA VAL A 69 -6.54 -1.99 -0.32
C VAL A 69 -6.20 -3.29 0.41
N ALA A 70 -6.93 -3.53 1.50
CA ALA A 70 -6.96 -4.76 2.27
C ALA A 70 -5.56 -5.32 2.60
N ILE A 71 -4.77 -4.53 3.32
CA ILE A 71 -4.00 -5.13 4.40
C ILE A 71 -5.06 -5.48 5.45
N PRO A 72 -5.47 -6.75 5.68
CA PRO A 72 -5.97 -7.09 7.00
C PRO A 72 -4.93 -6.52 7.95
N LEU A 73 -5.30 -5.72 8.94
CA LEU A 73 -4.35 -5.21 9.93
C LEU A 73 -3.64 -6.42 10.55
N SER A 74 -2.57 -6.87 9.91
CA SER A 74 -1.53 -7.62 10.55
C SER A 74 -1.04 -6.60 11.54
N SER A 75 -1.33 -6.84 12.81
CA SER A 75 -0.73 -6.15 13.96
C SER A 75 0.79 -6.33 14.03
N ASP A 76 1.41 -6.66 12.90
CA ASP A 76 2.76 -7.11 12.67
C ASP A 76 3.36 -6.38 11.45
N ALA A 77 2.85 -5.18 11.13
CA ALA A 77 3.69 -4.20 10.46
C ALA A 77 4.95 -4.05 11.35
N PRO A 78 6.17 -4.23 10.80
CA PRO A 78 7.37 -4.16 11.61
C PRO A 78 7.33 -2.83 12.35
N ALA A 79 7.35 -2.91 13.69
CA ALA A 79 7.29 -1.74 14.54
C ALA A 79 8.29 -0.73 14.00
N HIS A 80 7.80 0.45 13.62
CA HIS A 80 8.65 1.53 13.13
C HIS A 80 9.85 1.65 14.04
N SER A 81 11.06 1.75 13.48
CA SER A 81 12.24 1.98 14.31
C SER A 81 12.05 3.26 15.13
N VAL A 82 12.75 3.39 16.25
CA VAL A 82 12.64 4.57 17.12
C VAL A 82 12.80 5.87 16.32
N ASN A 83 13.70 5.89 15.32
CA ASN A 83 13.92 7.05 14.46
C ASN A 83 12.75 7.29 13.51
N GLN A 84 12.15 6.24 12.94
CA GLN A 84 10.96 6.39 12.09
C GLN A 84 9.77 6.92 12.90
N GLN A 85 9.57 6.44 14.13
CA GLN A 85 8.53 6.96 15.02
C GLN A 85 8.74 8.44 15.36
N ARG A 86 10.00 8.86 15.57
CA ARG A 86 10.36 10.27 15.78
C ARG A 86 10.08 11.13 14.55
N VAL A 87 10.46 10.68 13.36
CA VAL A 87 10.16 11.41 12.11
C VAL A 87 8.66 11.61 11.94
N LEU A 88 7.87 10.56 12.16
CA LEU A 88 6.41 10.63 12.11
C LEU A 88 5.82 11.58 13.17
N SER A 89 6.41 11.65 14.38
CA SER A 89 5.93 12.56 15.42
C SER A 89 6.17 14.03 15.04
N TYR A 90 7.28 14.34 14.36
CA TYR A 90 7.54 15.68 13.84
C TYR A 90 6.50 16.12 12.80
N PHE A 91 6.15 15.25 11.84
CA PHE A 91 5.09 15.55 10.87
C PHE A 91 3.73 15.76 11.53
N ARG A 92 3.36 14.91 12.51
CA ARG A 92 2.12 15.10 13.27
C ARG A 92 2.09 16.46 13.99
N LYS A 93 3.22 16.87 14.56
CA LYS A 93 3.35 18.16 15.25
C LYS A 93 3.23 19.33 14.26
N ALA A 94 3.84 19.24 13.09
CA ALA A 94 3.73 20.26 12.04
C ALA A 94 2.28 20.42 11.55
N ILE A 95 1.56 19.30 11.34
CA ILE A 95 0.13 19.33 11.00
C ILE A 95 -0.68 20.00 12.11
N ALA A 96 -0.44 19.64 13.37
CA ALA A 96 -1.13 20.24 14.52
C ALA A 96 -0.88 21.75 14.64
N LEU A 97 0.28 22.23 14.16
CA LEU A 97 0.66 23.64 14.14
C LEU A 97 0.28 24.35 12.83
N SER A 98 -0.27 23.64 11.85
CA SER A 98 -0.51 24.17 10.49
C SER A 98 0.73 24.81 9.87
N ALA A 99 1.90 24.26 10.17
CA ALA A 99 3.17 24.76 9.65
C ALA A 99 3.25 24.54 8.13
N SER A 100 3.81 25.52 7.42
CA SER A 100 4.04 25.45 5.97
C SER A 100 5.13 24.45 5.58
N ASP A 101 6.10 24.26 6.48
CA ASP A 101 7.35 23.57 6.22
C ASP A 101 7.86 22.85 7.47
N VAL A 102 8.64 21.79 7.25
CA VAL A 102 9.32 21.07 8.32
C VAL A 102 10.79 20.96 7.94
N HIS A 103 11.65 21.61 8.73
CA HIS A 103 13.09 21.58 8.53
C HIS A 103 13.75 20.54 9.45
N PHE A 104 14.49 19.61 8.84
CA PHE A 104 15.24 18.58 9.54
C PHE A 104 16.73 18.78 9.33
N THR A 105 17.51 18.74 10.42
CA THR A 105 18.96 18.59 10.35
C THR A 105 19.31 17.25 10.99
N VAL A 106 19.77 16.30 10.18
CA VAL A 106 20.18 14.98 10.68
C VAL A 106 21.56 15.13 11.33
N GLY A 107 21.60 15.08 12.66
CA GLY A 107 22.85 15.15 13.41
C GLY A 107 23.75 13.95 13.14
N ARG A 108 25.05 14.20 12.97
CA ARG A 108 26.08 13.15 12.81
C ARG A 108 26.29 12.32 14.09
N ASP A 109 25.91 12.87 15.25
CA ASP A 109 26.25 12.33 16.58
C ASP A 109 25.03 12.17 17.53
N GLY A 110 23.81 12.06 17.00
CA GLY A 110 22.60 11.79 17.81
C GLY A 110 22.02 12.97 18.61
N GLY A 111 22.57 14.17 18.45
CA GLY A 111 21.94 15.43 18.90
C GLY A 111 21.00 15.98 17.82
N GLU A 112 19.70 15.96 18.07
CA GLU A 112 18.70 16.53 17.16
C GLU A 112 18.35 17.97 17.60
N PHE A 113 18.63 18.97 16.76
CA PHE A 113 17.99 20.28 16.84
C PHE A 113 16.82 20.29 15.84
N CYS A 114 15.58 20.25 16.35
CA CYS A 114 14.36 20.40 15.56
C CYS A 114 13.73 21.75 15.91
N TYR A 115 13.63 22.64 14.92
CA TYR A 115 12.89 23.90 15.00
C TYR A 115 11.66 23.78 14.10
N VAL A 116 10.51 24.21 14.62
CA VAL A 116 9.27 24.33 13.85
C VAL A 116 8.93 25.81 13.83
N GLU A 117 8.97 26.41 12.65
CA GLU A 117 8.50 27.78 12.44
C GLU A 117 6.99 27.76 12.19
N ALA A 118 6.30 28.79 12.67
CA ALA A 118 4.86 28.98 12.54
C ALA A 118 4.59 30.27 11.76
#